data_AF-R9P1C6-F1
#
_entry.id   AF-R9P1C6-F1
#
_cell.length_a   1.000
_cell.length_b   1.000
_cell.length_c   1.000
_cell.angle_alpha   90.00
_cell.angle_beta   90.00
_cell.angle_gamma   90.00
#
_symmetry.space_group_name_H-M   'P 1'
#
loop_
_entity.id
_entity.type
_entity.pdbx_description
1 polymer ?
#
loop_
_entity_poly.entity_id
_entity_poly.type
_entity_poly.pdbx_seq_one_letter_code
_entity_poly.pdbx_strand_id
1 'polypeptide(L)'
;MSSFQPASSLPRDSPPTTTSNSTAAVVQPRPRPLIRGAAGTGSTILVNNCQRGNPLLTHIRNIGWEYADIIPDYQVALSACIIFLSIRYHRLHPEYVHTRIAKLGNMFTLRVLLVQCDVNDHQAAIKELTKMAIVNNLTMIVAWSAEEAGRYVETYKSFEFKPPDLIKERVGEDFLSQVTNVLTQVRGVNRTDVVTLLSRFGSVKGVVRAEEGEVGMCPGFGEVKAKRLRESVSMPFRVGEGRSWKQRKTVTGRTGEGAQDTRSAETASASGEVAAPQRALDVLEQHQTREEEQQDEEDEQLRLAVQLSMAQQVEE
;
A
#
# COMPACT_ATOMS: atom_id res chain seq x y z
N MET A 1 19.95 43.95 -49.40
CA MET A 1 20.38 45.17 -48.69
C MET A 1 19.24 46.17 -48.79
N SER A 2 18.48 46.36 -47.72
CA SER A 2 17.44 47.39 -47.64
C SER A 2 17.43 47.91 -46.21
N SER A 3 17.78 49.18 -46.09
CA SER A 3 17.89 49.97 -44.88
C SER A 3 16.63 50.81 -44.71
N PHE A 4 15.94 50.71 -43.57
CA PHE A 4 14.98 51.72 -43.13
C PHE A 4 14.89 51.71 -41.59
N GLN A 5 15.35 52.80 -40.96
CA GLN A 5 14.88 53.26 -39.64
C GLN A 5 13.64 54.14 -39.87
N PRO A 6 12.70 54.26 -38.91
CA PRO A 6 12.73 55.33 -37.87
C PRO A 6 12.02 54.86 -36.56
N ALA A 7 11.74 55.61 -35.48
CA ALA A 7 11.97 56.98 -35.01
C ALA A 7 11.82 56.99 -33.47
N SER A 8 12.55 57.93 -32.88
CA SER A 8 12.48 58.59 -31.57
C SER A 8 11.22 58.47 -30.69
N SER A 9 11.53 58.28 -29.41
CA SER A 9 10.77 58.41 -28.17
C SER A 9 10.27 59.84 -27.82
N LEU A 10 9.08 59.94 -27.22
CA LEU A 10 8.72 60.99 -26.27
C LEU A 10 7.97 60.37 -25.05
N PRO A 11 8.24 60.84 -23.82
CA PRO A 11 7.67 60.30 -22.59
C PRO A 11 6.35 60.99 -22.19
N ARG A 12 5.45 60.27 -21.51
CA ARG A 12 4.21 60.80 -20.94
C ARG A 12 4.20 60.56 -19.43
N ASP A 13 4.34 61.64 -18.67
CA ASP A 13 4.16 61.71 -17.21
C ASP A 13 2.67 61.87 -16.84
N SER A 14 2.17 61.09 -15.88
CA SER A 14 1.17 61.49 -14.86
C SER A 14 0.97 60.39 -13.76
N PRO A 15 0.49 60.75 -12.55
CA PRO A 15 0.87 60.15 -11.25
C PRO A 15 -0.08 59.04 -10.73
N PRO A 16 0.24 58.37 -9.59
CA PRO A 16 -0.46 57.15 -9.18
C PRO A 16 -1.74 57.47 -8.41
N THR A 17 -2.83 56.75 -8.73
CA THR A 17 -4.02 56.69 -7.88
C THR A 17 -4.21 55.25 -7.41
N THR A 18 -4.19 55.08 -6.11
CA THR A 18 -4.40 53.86 -5.35
C THR A 18 -5.80 53.30 -5.63
N THR A 19 -5.90 52.08 -6.12
CA THR A 19 -7.13 51.28 -5.97
C THR A 19 -6.76 49.81 -5.86
N SER A 20 -7.03 49.28 -4.66
CA SER A 20 -6.95 47.88 -4.29
C SER A 20 -7.83 47.03 -5.20
N ASN A 21 -7.24 46.06 -5.89
CA ASN A 21 -7.95 44.86 -6.30
C ASN A 21 -7.01 43.65 -6.15
N SER A 22 -7.34 42.85 -5.15
CA SER A 22 -6.70 41.57 -4.83
C SER A 22 -7.01 40.55 -5.92
N THR A 23 -6.12 40.44 -6.91
CA THR A 23 -6.06 39.27 -7.79
C THR A 23 -4.96 38.35 -7.26
N ALA A 24 -5.38 37.20 -6.72
CA ALA A 24 -4.50 36.14 -6.26
C ALA A 24 -3.46 35.81 -7.34
N ALA A 25 -2.18 36.05 -7.03
CA ALA A 25 -1.08 35.68 -7.90
C ALA A 25 -1.12 34.16 -8.12
N VAL A 26 -1.16 33.74 -9.38
CA VAL A 26 -0.96 32.33 -9.75
C VAL A 26 0.46 31.96 -9.32
N VAL A 27 0.57 31.29 -8.17
CA VAL A 27 1.83 30.75 -7.67
C VAL A 27 2.18 29.57 -8.56
N GLN A 28 3.05 29.79 -9.55
CA GLN A 28 3.63 28.68 -10.30
C GLN A 28 4.36 27.75 -9.32
N PRO A 29 4.12 26.42 -9.38
CA PRO A 29 4.91 25.48 -8.60
C PRO A 29 6.37 25.69 -8.98
N ARG A 30 7.22 25.93 -7.97
CA ARG A 30 8.66 26.16 -8.15
C ARG A 30 9.22 25.02 -9.02
N PRO A 31 9.94 25.32 -10.11
CA PRO A 31 10.57 24.27 -10.90
C PRO A 31 11.48 23.46 -9.99
N ARG A 32 11.28 22.14 -9.97
CA ARG A 32 12.14 21.23 -9.21
C ARG A 32 13.58 21.50 -9.63
N PRO A 33 14.54 21.65 -8.70
CA PRO A 33 15.92 21.89 -9.06
C PRO A 33 16.39 20.77 -9.98
N LEU A 34 16.78 21.14 -11.20
CA LEU A 34 17.41 20.24 -12.16
C LEU A 34 18.66 19.68 -11.50
N ILE A 35 18.69 18.37 -11.30
CA ILE A 35 19.83 17.68 -10.71
C ILE A 35 20.98 17.77 -11.71
N ARG A 36 21.97 18.62 -11.42
CA ARG A 36 23.24 18.67 -12.15
C ARG A 36 23.91 17.31 -11.95
N GLY A 37 24.00 16.56 -13.04
CA GLY A 37 24.46 15.16 -13.09
C GLY A 37 23.74 14.39 -14.19
N ALA A 38 22.52 14.80 -14.53
CA ALA A 38 21.72 14.16 -15.58
C ALA A 38 22.03 14.63 -17.02
N ALA A 39 23.17 15.29 -17.23
CA ALA A 39 23.63 15.66 -18.57
C ALA A 39 24.42 14.53 -19.26
N GLY A 40 24.59 13.39 -18.59
CA GLY A 40 25.07 12.16 -19.22
C GLY A 40 23.88 11.35 -19.73
N THR A 41 23.77 11.17 -21.03
CA THR A 41 22.95 10.13 -21.69
C THR A 41 23.44 8.71 -21.37
N GLY A 42 24.18 8.53 -20.27
CA GLY A 42 24.77 7.28 -19.84
C GLY A 42 23.78 6.46 -19.03
N SER A 43 23.74 5.16 -19.30
CA SER A 43 23.13 4.16 -18.42
C SER A 43 24.01 3.93 -17.19
N THR A 44 24.37 5.01 -16.47
CA THR A 44 25.24 4.95 -15.29
C THR A 44 24.47 5.37 -14.04
N ILE A 45 24.81 4.75 -12.91
CA ILE A 45 24.28 5.10 -11.59
C ILE A 45 25.21 6.16 -10.99
N LEU A 46 24.64 7.24 -10.47
CA LEU A 46 25.42 8.24 -9.75
C LEU A 46 25.50 7.83 -8.27
N VAL A 47 26.71 7.79 -7.74
CA VAL A 47 27.02 7.35 -6.39
C VAL A 47 27.55 8.52 -5.59
N ASN A 48 27.07 8.68 -4.37
CA ASN A 48 27.60 9.69 -3.46
C ASN A 48 29.02 9.33 -3.02
N ASN A 49 29.89 10.33 -2.92
CA ASN A 49 31.23 10.18 -2.34
C ASN A 49 31.22 9.59 -0.92
N CYS A 50 30.16 9.81 -0.14
CA CYS A 50 29.98 9.22 1.19
C CYS A 50 29.85 7.68 1.17
N GLN A 51 29.52 7.08 0.03
CA GLN A 51 29.39 5.62 -0.12
C GLN A 51 30.70 4.93 -0.55
N ARG A 52 31.82 5.67 -0.55
CA ARG A 52 33.12 5.11 -0.89
C ARG A 52 33.50 4.01 0.11
N GLY A 53 33.84 2.83 -0.42
CA GLY A 53 34.19 1.66 0.39
C GLY A 53 32.99 0.81 0.84
N ASN A 54 31.76 1.16 0.44
CA ASN A 54 30.61 0.30 0.69
C ASN A 54 30.72 -1.00 -0.15
N PRO A 55 30.63 -2.20 0.46
CA PRO A 55 30.72 -3.47 -0.26
C PRO A 55 29.66 -3.63 -1.35
N LEU A 56 28.50 -2.97 -1.22
CA LEU A 56 27.43 -2.96 -2.22
C LEU A 56 27.96 -2.61 -3.62
N LEU A 57 28.88 -1.66 -3.72
CA LEU A 57 29.45 -1.20 -5.00
C LEU A 57 30.19 -2.29 -5.77
N THR A 58 30.75 -3.29 -5.08
CA THR A 58 31.46 -4.42 -5.72
C THR A 58 30.51 -5.42 -6.39
N HIS A 59 29.24 -5.38 -6.00
CA HIS A 59 28.19 -6.25 -6.54
C HIS A 59 27.38 -5.60 -7.66
N ILE A 60 27.60 -4.31 -7.93
CA ILE A 60 27.05 -3.63 -9.13
C ILE A 60 28.01 -3.92 -10.29
N ARG A 61 27.65 -4.88 -11.15
CA ARG A 61 28.45 -5.37 -12.28
C ARG A 61 27.79 -5.16 -13.63
N ASN A 62 26.46 -5.21 -13.67
CA ASN A 62 25.69 -5.15 -14.92
C ASN A 62 25.58 -3.72 -15.48
N ILE A 63 25.80 -2.72 -14.62
CA ILE A 63 25.58 -1.31 -14.92
C ILE A 63 26.75 -0.50 -14.41
N GLY A 64 27.26 0.42 -15.22
CA GLY A 64 28.33 1.33 -14.81
C GLY A 64 27.88 2.29 -13.72
N TRP A 65 28.79 2.70 -12.85
CA TRP A 65 28.51 3.71 -11.84
C TRP A 65 29.67 4.70 -11.73
N GLU A 66 29.35 5.94 -11.36
CA GLU A 66 30.33 7.02 -11.21
C GLU A 66 30.07 7.80 -9.92
N TYR A 67 31.13 8.34 -9.33
CA TYR A 67 31.00 9.19 -8.16
C TYR A 67 30.56 10.60 -8.59
N ALA A 68 29.55 11.13 -7.91
CA ALA A 68 29.04 12.47 -8.11
C ALA A 68 28.70 13.13 -6.78
N ASP A 69 28.69 14.46 -6.76
CA ASP A 69 28.21 15.23 -5.62
C ASP A 69 26.68 15.30 -5.64
N ILE A 70 26.05 14.34 -4.97
CA ILE A 70 24.60 14.17 -4.89
C ILE A 70 24.14 14.14 -3.44
N ILE A 71 22.89 14.50 -3.20
CA ILE A 71 22.28 14.43 -1.86
C ILE A 71 21.95 12.99 -1.43
N PRO A 72 21.23 12.17 -2.24
CA PRO A 72 20.99 10.76 -1.91
C PRO A 72 22.29 9.94 -1.95
N ASP A 73 22.23 8.67 -1.54
CA ASP A 73 23.39 7.77 -1.58
C ASP A 73 23.60 7.22 -2.99
N TYR A 74 22.51 6.83 -3.65
CA TYR A 74 22.51 6.41 -5.05
C TYR A 74 21.40 7.13 -5.78
N GLN A 75 21.74 7.74 -6.91
CA GLN A 75 20.76 8.27 -7.84
C GLN A 75 20.71 7.36 -9.06
N VAL A 76 19.55 6.75 -9.24
CA VAL A 76 19.32 5.73 -10.24
C VAL A 76 18.62 6.31 -11.47
N ALA A 77 17.66 7.20 -11.27
CA ALA A 77 16.96 7.88 -12.36
C ALA A 77 16.93 9.39 -12.12
N LEU A 78 16.42 10.12 -13.12
CA LEU A 78 16.10 11.54 -13.00
C LEU A 78 15.17 11.84 -11.81
N SER A 79 14.19 10.97 -11.59
CA SER A 79 13.15 11.14 -10.57
C SER A 79 13.16 10.06 -9.48
N ALA A 80 14.17 9.17 -9.49
CA ALA A 80 14.31 8.08 -8.53
C ALA A 80 15.67 8.11 -7.81
N CYS A 81 15.63 8.02 -6.49
CA CYS A 81 16.81 7.95 -5.64
C CYS A 81 16.70 6.84 -4.59
N ILE A 82 17.84 6.43 -4.08
CA ILE A 82 17.98 5.42 -3.05
C ILE A 82 18.83 6.00 -1.91
N ILE A 83 18.33 5.86 -0.68
CA ILE A 83 19.09 6.05 0.56
C ILE A 83 19.45 4.65 1.05
N PHE A 84 20.70 4.45 1.42
CA PHE A 84 21.20 3.18 1.95
C PHE A 84 21.45 3.27 3.45
N LEU A 85 21.01 2.24 4.17
CA LEU A 85 21.17 2.14 5.61
C LEU A 85 21.40 0.68 6.01
N SER A 86 22.44 0.40 6.80
CA SER A 86 22.57 -0.88 7.49
C SER A 86 21.86 -0.83 8.84
N ILE A 87 21.25 -1.94 9.26
CA ILE A 87 20.59 -2.04 10.57
C ILE A 87 21.61 -1.87 11.70
N ARG A 88 22.82 -2.44 11.58
CA ARG A 88 23.91 -2.22 12.54
C ARG A 88 24.23 -0.74 12.69
N TYR A 89 24.28 0.00 11.59
CA TYR A 89 24.54 1.44 11.64
C TYR A 89 23.36 2.21 12.25
N HIS A 90 22.12 1.84 11.92
CA HIS A 90 20.93 2.46 12.49
C HIS A 90 20.86 2.30 14.02
N ARG A 91 21.27 1.14 14.55
CA ARG A 91 21.35 0.91 16.00
C ARG A 91 22.36 1.81 16.70
N LEU A 92 23.45 2.19 16.00
CA LEU A 92 24.47 3.07 16.55
C LEU A 92 24.07 4.55 16.42
N HIS A 93 23.37 4.91 15.34
CA HIS A 93 22.97 6.28 15.01
C HIS A 93 21.52 6.34 14.50
N PRO A 94 20.52 6.28 15.41
CA PRO A 94 19.11 6.33 15.02
C PRO A 94 18.72 7.68 14.38
N GLU A 95 19.36 8.78 14.75
CA GLU A 95 19.07 10.12 14.21
C GLU A 95 19.51 10.27 12.75
N TYR A 96 20.47 9.46 12.30
CA TYR A 96 21.07 9.60 10.96
C TYR A 96 20.01 9.56 9.86
N VAL A 97 19.13 8.56 9.89
CA VAL A 97 18.12 8.36 8.85
C VAL A 97 17.12 9.52 8.80
N HIS A 98 16.71 10.07 9.95
CA HIS A 98 15.85 11.25 10.00
C HIS A 98 16.51 12.47 9.33
N THR A 99 17.78 12.73 9.65
CA THR A 99 18.51 13.87 9.05
C THR A 99 18.72 13.69 7.55
N ARG A 100 18.95 12.45 7.08
CA ARG A 100 19.13 12.15 5.65
C ARG A 100 17.82 12.33 4.88
N ILE A 101 16.70 11.86 5.42
CA ILE A 101 15.38 12.04 4.81
C ILE A 101 15.00 13.53 4.75
N ALA A 102 15.26 14.28 5.82
CA ALA A 102 15.01 15.72 5.86
C ALA A 102 15.84 16.48 4.81
N LYS A 103 17.12 16.13 4.63
CA LYS A 103 17.99 16.71 3.60
C LYS A 103 17.53 16.38 2.18
N LEU A 104 17.02 15.16 1.95
CA LEU A 104 16.49 14.76 0.65
C LEU A 104 15.17 15.48 0.30
N GLY A 105 14.33 15.71 1.30
CA GLY A 105 13.01 16.32 1.14
C GLY A 105 12.18 15.63 0.06
N ASN A 106 11.53 16.44 -0.77
CA ASN A 106 10.68 15.99 -1.88
C ASN A 106 11.33 16.23 -3.25
N MET A 107 12.66 16.14 -3.35
CA MET A 107 13.39 16.35 -4.60
C MET A 107 13.10 15.28 -5.65
N PHE A 108 12.82 14.05 -5.22
CA PHE A 108 12.56 12.89 -6.07
C PHE A 108 11.13 12.39 -5.89
N THR A 109 10.54 11.86 -6.96
CA THR A 109 9.21 11.26 -6.91
C THR A 109 9.27 9.88 -6.28
N LEU A 110 10.17 9.03 -6.77
CA LEU A 110 10.42 7.72 -6.20
C LEU A 110 11.61 7.82 -5.25
N ARG A 111 11.36 7.55 -3.97
CA ARG A 111 12.37 7.59 -2.92
C ARG A 111 12.39 6.24 -2.23
N VAL A 112 13.49 5.53 -2.41
CA VAL A 112 13.66 4.18 -1.88
C VAL A 112 14.59 4.24 -0.67
N LEU A 113 14.18 3.61 0.43
CA LEU A 113 15.05 3.35 1.58
C LEU A 113 15.50 1.89 1.49
N LEU A 114 16.74 1.67 1.06
CA LEU A 114 17.36 0.36 0.97
C LEU A 114 18.03 0.02 2.30
N VAL A 115 17.45 -0.93 3.03
CA VAL A 115 17.90 -1.36 4.34
C VAL A 115 18.64 -2.69 4.22
N GLN A 116 19.91 -2.71 4.59
CA GLN A 116 20.68 -3.95 4.69
C GLN A 116 20.53 -4.56 6.09
N CYS A 117 20.04 -5.80 6.14
CA CYS A 117 19.91 -6.59 7.36
C CYS A 117 21.21 -7.35 7.64
N ASP A 118 22.03 -6.81 8.53
CA ASP A 118 23.36 -7.33 8.91
C ASP A 118 23.46 -7.74 10.39
N VAL A 119 22.31 -7.85 11.07
CA VAL A 119 22.17 -8.21 12.49
C VAL A 119 21.03 -9.22 12.63
N ASN A 120 21.15 -10.18 13.56
CA ASN A 120 20.12 -11.19 13.82
C ASN A 120 18.86 -10.60 14.48
N ASP A 121 19.05 -9.68 15.43
CA ASP A 121 17.97 -8.95 16.08
C ASP A 121 17.61 -7.70 15.26
N HIS A 122 16.80 -7.90 14.21
CA HIS A 122 16.39 -6.88 13.26
C HIS A 122 14.92 -6.46 13.38
N GLN A 123 14.11 -7.16 14.19
CA GLN A 123 12.65 -6.98 14.24
C GLN A 123 12.25 -5.57 14.73
N ALA A 124 12.84 -5.12 15.83
CA ALA A 124 12.56 -3.79 16.39
C ALA A 124 12.97 -2.67 15.43
N ALA A 125 14.19 -2.75 14.87
CA ALA A 125 14.72 -1.77 13.94
C ALA A 125 13.89 -1.68 12.64
N ILE A 126 13.49 -2.83 12.07
CA ILE A 126 12.65 -2.84 10.86
C ILE A 126 11.27 -2.24 11.15
N LYS A 127 10.67 -2.53 12.32
CA LYS A 127 9.38 -1.94 12.72
C LYS A 127 9.45 -0.40 12.79
N GLU A 128 10.51 0.13 13.39
CA GLU A 128 10.75 1.57 13.49
C GLU A 128 10.99 2.20 12.10
N LEU A 129 11.89 1.62 11.30
CA LEU A 129 12.20 2.09 9.95
C LEU A 129 10.97 2.03 9.02
N THR A 130 10.12 1.02 9.18
CA THR A 130 8.86 0.91 8.42
C THR A 130 7.92 2.05 8.75
N LYS A 131 7.72 2.35 10.04
CA LYS A 131 6.89 3.48 10.48
C LYS A 131 7.41 4.80 9.90
N MET A 132 8.73 4.98 9.94
CA MET A 132 9.39 6.18 9.39
C MET A 132 9.23 6.28 7.87
N ALA A 133 9.36 5.17 7.15
CA ALA A 133 9.19 5.12 5.70
C ALA A 133 7.75 5.50 5.30
N ILE A 134 6.75 5.00 6.01
CA ILE A 134 5.33 5.34 5.78
C ILE A 134 5.08 6.84 6.01
N VAL A 135 5.52 7.38 7.15
CA VAL A 135 5.30 8.81 7.49
C VAL A 135 5.94 9.74 6.46
N ASN A 136 7.10 9.37 5.92
CA ASN A 136 7.84 10.20 4.97
C ASN A 136 7.53 9.89 3.50
N ASN A 137 6.57 9.00 3.20
CA ASN A 137 6.25 8.52 1.85
C ASN A 137 7.49 7.98 1.11
N LEU A 138 8.22 7.08 1.75
CA LEU A 138 9.36 6.34 1.21
C LEU A 138 8.97 4.88 1.00
N THR A 139 9.50 4.26 -0.05
CA THR A 139 9.38 2.82 -0.25
C THR A 139 10.57 2.13 0.40
N MET A 140 10.33 1.34 1.45
CA MET A 140 11.39 0.58 2.10
C MET A 140 11.60 -0.76 1.40
N ILE A 141 12.86 -1.14 1.18
CA ILE A 141 13.26 -2.45 0.67
C ILE A 141 14.33 -3.00 1.59
N VAL A 142 14.14 -4.25 2.01
CA VAL A 142 15.10 -4.94 2.86
C VAL A 142 15.94 -5.87 2.00
N ALA A 143 17.25 -5.87 2.22
CA ALA A 143 18.20 -6.79 1.61
C ALA A 143 18.95 -7.55 2.71
N TRP A 144 19.09 -8.86 2.57
CA TRP A 144 19.79 -9.74 3.52
C TRP A 144 21.28 -9.84 3.27
N SER A 145 21.74 -9.38 2.10
CA SER A 145 23.16 -9.34 1.74
C SER A 145 23.51 -8.08 0.95
N ALA A 146 24.80 -7.71 0.94
CA ALA A 146 25.29 -6.63 0.10
C ALA A 146 25.15 -6.94 -1.39
N GLU A 147 25.20 -8.23 -1.77
CA GLU A 147 24.98 -8.68 -3.14
C GLU A 147 23.54 -8.43 -3.59
N GLU A 148 22.57 -8.81 -2.76
CA GLU A 148 21.15 -8.57 -3.02
C GLU A 148 20.84 -7.07 -3.10
N ALA A 149 21.42 -6.28 -2.19
CA ALA A 149 21.30 -4.83 -2.20
C ALA A 149 21.83 -4.22 -3.52
N GLY A 150 23.00 -4.67 -3.99
CA GLY A 150 23.56 -4.24 -5.27
C GLY A 150 22.65 -4.59 -6.46
N ARG A 151 22.11 -5.82 -6.47
CA ARG A 151 21.17 -6.28 -7.49
C ARG A 151 19.87 -5.47 -7.52
N TYR A 152 19.38 -5.01 -6.36
CA TYR A 152 18.22 -4.12 -6.32
C TYR A 152 18.52 -2.77 -6.98
N VAL A 153 19.66 -2.15 -6.66
CA VAL A 153 20.08 -0.88 -7.28
C VAL A 153 20.20 -1.05 -8.80
N GLU A 154 20.80 -2.15 -9.28
CA GLU A 154 20.88 -2.47 -10.70
C GLU A 154 19.50 -2.60 -11.35
N THR A 155 18.59 -3.33 -10.68
CA THR A 155 17.24 -3.57 -11.20
C THR A 155 16.49 -2.26 -11.34
N TYR A 156 16.58 -1.37 -10.35
CA TYR A 156 15.97 -0.04 -10.43
C TYR A 156 16.47 0.75 -11.62
N LYS A 157 17.76 0.66 -11.95
CA LYS A 157 18.31 1.37 -13.11
C LYS A 157 17.84 0.74 -14.41
N SER A 158 17.90 -0.59 -14.50
CA SER A 158 17.49 -1.32 -15.69
C SER A 158 16.01 -1.13 -16.03
N PHE A 159 15.17 -0.84 -15.03
CA PHE A 159 13.72 -0.70 -15.18
C PHE A 159 13.27 0.76 -15.30
N GLU A 160 14.17 1.73 -15.44
CA GLU A 160 13.83 3.16 -15.59
C GLU A 160 12.86 3.41 -16.77
N PHE A 161 13.07 2.72 -17.89
CA PHE A 161 12.25 2.86 -19.11
C PHE A 161 11.40 1.62 -19.42
N LYS A 162 11.31 0.66 -18.49
CA LYS A 162 10.60 -0.59 -18.74
C LYS A 162 9.09 -0.39 -18.58
N PRO A 163 8.26 -0.73 -19.58
CA PRO A 163 6.81 -0.60 -19.45
C PRO A 163 6.26 -1.59 -18.40
N PRO A 164 5.08 -1.31 -17.81
CA PRO A 164 4.48 -2.13 -16.75
C PRO A 164 3.91 -3.47 -17.25
N ASP A 165 4.35 -3.97 -18.40
CA ASP A 165 3.79 -5.16 -19.05
C ASP A 165 4.06 -6.46 -18.29
N LEU A 166 5.03 -6.47 -17.37
CA LEU A 166 5.25 -7.58 -16.44
C LEU A 166 4.17 -7.66 -15.35
N ILE A 167 3.51 -6.55 -15.02
CA ILE A 167 2.54 -6.45 -13.93
C ILE A 167 1.10 -6.57 -14.46
N LYS A 168 0.89 -6.27 -15.74
CA LYS A 168 -0.42 -6.45 -16.38
C LYS A 168 -0.82 -7.92 -16.41
N GLU A 169 -2.07 -8.20 -16.06
CA GLU A 169 -2.66 -9.52 -16.25
C GLU A 169 -2.62 -9.88 -17.74
N ARG A 170 -1.95 -10.99 -18.06
CA ARG A 170 -1.96 -11.55 -19.41
C ARG A 170 -3.22 -12.37 -19.60
N VAL A 171 -4.33 -11.71 -19.89
CA VAL A 171 -5.52 -12.39 -20.38
C VAL A 171 -5.20 -12.89 -21.79
N GLY A 172 -5.32 -14.19 -22.03
CA GLY A 172 -5.20 -14.72 -23.38
C GLY A 172 -6.30 -14.09 -24.25
N GLU A 173 -5.94 -13.54 -25.42
CA GLU A 173 -6.91 -12.93 -26.33
C GLU A 173 -7.89 -13.96 -26.93
N ASP A 174 -7.57 -15.25 -26.82
CA ASP A 174 -8.41 -16.34 -27.30
C ASP A 174 -9.75 -16.41 -26.56
N PHE A 175 -10.83 -16.65 -27.31
CA PHE A 175 -12.18 -16.80 -26.77
C PHE A 175 -12.24 -17.85 -25.64
N LEU A 176 -11.60 -19.01 -25.83
CA LEU A 176 -11.59 -20.07 -24.82
C LEU A 176 -10.88 -19.63 -23.54
N SER A 177 -9.81 -18.86 -23.65
CA SER A 177 -9.06 -18.31 -22.50
C SER A 177 -9.91 -17.30 -21.72
N GLN A 178 -10.62 -16.41 -22.43
CA GLN A 178 -11.53 -15.44 -21.80
C GLN A 178 -12.70 -16.14 -21.10
N VAL A 179 -13.36 -17.09 -21.75
CA VAL A 179 -14.49 -17.83 -21.15
C VAL A 179 -14.02 -18.66 -19.96
N THR A 180 -12.85 -19.28 -20.06
CA THR A 180 -12.24 -20.00 -18.94
C THR A 180 -12.03 -19.06 -17.77
N ASN A 181 -11.39 -17.90 -17.97
CA ASN A 181 -11.17 -16.92 -16.91
C ASN A 181 -12.47 -16.42 -16.25
N VAL A 182 -13.56 -16.29 -17.00
CA VAL A 182 -14.87 -15.86 -16.47
C VAL A 182 -15.53 -16.98 -15.66
N LEU A 183 -15.62 -18.19 -16.21
CA LEU A 183 -16.31 -19.30 -15.57
C LEU A 183 -15.53 -19.90 -14.39
N THR A 184 -14.19 -19.83 -14.39
CA THR A 184 -13.37 -20.28 -13.25
C THR A 184 -13.39 -19.32 -12.05
N GLN A 185 -13.99 -18.13 -12.15
CA GLN A 185 -14.25 -17.28 -10.97
C GLN A 185 -15.28 -17.91 -10.03
N VAL A 186 -16.15 -18.78 -10.54
CA VAL A 186 -17.13 -19.50 -9.73
C VAL A 186 -16.41 -20.59 -8.94
N ARG A 187 -16.54 -20.55 -7.62
CA ARG A 187 -15.89 -21.50 -6.70
C ARG A 187 -16.26 -22.94 -7.06
N GLY A 188 -15.25 -23.70 -7.48
CA GLY A 188 -15.37 -25.14 -7.78
C GLY A 188 -15.59 -25.46 -9.26
N VAL A 189 -15.65 -24.46 -10.15
CA VAL A 189 -15.64 -24.66 -11.60
C VAL A 189 -14.18 -24.70 -12.08
N ASN A 190 -13.79 -25.79 -12.73
CA ASN A 190 -12.44 -25.98 -13.25
C ASN A 190 -12.36 -25.76 -14.78
N ARG A 191 -11.15 -25.68 -15.35
CA ARG A 191 -10.98 -25.53 -16.82
C ARG A 191 -11.64 -26.65 -17.62
N THR A 192 -11.56 -27.89 -17.11
CA THR A 192 -12.23 -29.05 -17.73
C THR A 192 -13.74 -28.88 -17.78
N ASP A 193 -14.31 -28.32 -16.71
CA ASP A 193 -15.74 -28.08 -16.61
C ASP A 193 -16.19 -27.04 -17.64
N VAL A 194 -15.38 -26.00 -17.88
CA VAL A 194 -15.63 -24.97 -18.90
C VAL A 194 -15.68 -25.56 -20.30
N VAL A 195 -14.74 -26.45 -20.63
CA VAL A 195 -14.74 -27.14 -21.94
C VAL A 195 -16.00 -27.99 -22.11
N THR A 196 -16.41 -28.71 -21.06
CA THR A 196 -17.66 -29.50 -21.08
C THR A 196 -18.90 -28.62 -21.24
N LEU A 197 -18.99 -27.50 -20.52
CA LEU A 197 -20.10 -26.56 -20.60
C LEU A 197 -20.18 -25.90 -21.99
N LEU A 198 -19.05 -25.49 -22.56
CA LEU A 198 -18.98 -24.94 -23.92
C LEU A 198 -19.33 -25.99 -24.98
N SER A 199 -18.92 -27.23 -24.79
CA SER A 199 -19.24 -28.33 -25.73
C SER A 199 -20.73 -28.64 -25.75
N ARG A 200 -21.43 -28.52 -24.61
CA ARG A 200 -22.87 -28.79 -24.52
C ARG A 200 -23.74 -27.60 -24.90
N PHE A 201 -23.43 -26.41 -24.40
CA PHE A 201 -24.28 -25.22 -24.55
C PHE A 201 -23.83 -24.29 -25.69
N GLY A 202 -22.64 -24.52 -26.27
CA GLY A 202 -22.08 -23.80 -27.43
C GLY A 202 -21.67 -22.34 -27.17
N SER A 203 -22.31 -21.66 -26.21
CA SER A 203 -22.10 -20.25 -25.92
C SER A 203 -22.21 -19.96 -24.42
N VAL A 204 -21.53 -18.91 -23.96
CA VAL A 204 -21.67 -18.41 -22.58
C VAL A 204 -23.11 -18.04 -22.26
N LYS A 205 -23.83 -17.48 -23.24
CA LYS A 205 -25.27 -17.18 -23.13
C LYS A 205 -26.10 -18.44 -22.85
N GLY A 206 -25.75 -19.56 -23.50
CA GLY A 206 -26.36 -20.86 -23.24
C GLY A 206 -26.11 -21.33 -21.81
N VAL A 207 -24.85 -21.28 -21.37
CA VAL A 207 -24.45 -21.65 -19.99
C VAL A 207 -25.18 -20.83 -18.93
N VAL A 208 -25.31 -19.51 -19.14
CA VAL A 208 -25.98 -18.58 -18.21
C VAL A 208 -27.50 -18.81 -18.12
N ARG A 209 -28.13 -19.24 -19.22
CA ARG A 209 -29.58 -19.47 -19.29
C ARG A 209 -30.00 -20.90 -18.91
N ALA A 210 -29.06 -21.83 -18.88
CA ALA A 210 -29.32 -23.23 -18.59
C ALA A 210 -29.95 -23.43 -17.21
N GLU A 211 -30.82 -24.44 -17.10
CA GLU A 211 -31.41 -24.84 -15.83
C GLU A 211 -30.40 -25.60 -14.97
N GLU A 212 -30.55 -25.54 -13.63
CA GLU A 212 -29.69 -26.27 -12.69
C GLU A 212 -29.64 -27.77 -13.02
N GLY A 213 -30.77 -28.35 -13.42
CA GLY A 213 -30.85 -29.74 -13.85
C GLY A 213 -30.05 -30.04 -15.12
N GLU A 214 -30.12 -29.17 -16.14
CA GLU A 214 -29.38 -29.35 -17.39
C GLU A 214 -27.87 -29.25 -17.20
N VAL A 215 -27.45 -28.32 -16.35
CA VAL A 215 -26.05 -28.11 -16.00
C VAL A 215 -25.52 -29.30 -15.20
N GLY A 216 -26.32 -29.85 -14.27
CA GLY A 216 -25.98 -31.04 -13.48
C GLY A 216 -25.90 -32.34 -14.30
N MET A 217 -26.54 -32.39 -15.47
CA MET A 217 -26.40 -33.52 -16.41
C MET A 217 -25.07 -33.51 -17.18
N CYS A 218 -24.23 -32.48 -17.04
CA CYS A 218 -22.93 -32.44 -17.71
C CYS A 218 -21.94 -33.42 -17.05
N PRO A 219 -21.15 -34.17 -17.83
CA PRO A 219 -20.17 -35.09 -17.27
C PRO A 219 -19.14 -34.34 -16.41
N GLY A 220 -18.96 -34.78 -15.16
CA GLY A 220 -18.05 -34.15 -14.19
C GLY A 220 -18.59 -32.89 -13.50
N PHE A 221 -19.82 -32.47 -13.82
CA PHE A 221 -20.48 -31.31 -13.23
C PHE A 221 -21.59 -31.74 -12.27
N GLY A 222 -21.26 -31.87 -10.98
CA GLY A 222 -22.23 -32.29 -9.97
C GLY A 222 -23.26 -31.22 -9.61
N GLU A 223 -24.35 -31.62 -8.95
CA GLU A 223 -25.46 -30.75 -8.52
C GLU A 223 -25.00 -29.56 -7.68
N VAL A 224 -24.01 -29.76 -6.80
CA VAL A 224 -23.45 -28.68 -5.97
C VAL A 224 -22.78 -27.60 -6.83
N LYS A 225 -22.08 -27.99 -7.91
CA LYS A 225 -21.47 -27.04 -8.85
C LYS A 225 -22.55 -26.34 -9.69
N ALA A 226 -23.58 -27.08 -10.12
CA ALA A 226 -24.71 -26.55 -10.88
C ALA A 226 -25.48 -25.48 -10.10
N LYS A 227 -25.82 -25.78 -8.85
CA LYS A 227 -26.47 -24.84 -7.94
C LYS A 227 -25.62 -23.58 -7.72
N ARG A 228 -24.32 -23.74 -7.42
CA ARG A 228 -23.40 -22.59 -7.23
C ARG A 228 -23.25 -21.72 -8.48
N LEU A 229 -23.14 -22.34 -9.66
CA LEU A 229 -23.06 -21.62 -10.92
C LEU A 229 -24.33 -20.79 -11.15
N ARG A 230 -25.49 -21.40 -10.93
CA ARG A 230 -26.78 -20.72 -11.07
C ARG A 230 -26.97 -19.61 -10.04
N GLU A 231 -26.66 -19.87 -8.78
CA GLU A 231 -26.67 -18.87 -7.71
C GLU A 231 -25.76 -17.69 -8.06
N SER A 232 -24.54 -17.94 -8.54
CA SER A 232 -23.59 -16.87 -8.91
C SER A 232 -24.13 -15.94 -10.01
N VAL A 233 -24.95 -16.47 -10.92
CA VAL A 233 -25.56 -15.73 -12.03
C VAL A 233 -26.88 -15.05 -11.62
N SER A 234 -27.66 -15.69 -10.76
CA SER A 234 -29.03 -15.25 -10.43
C SER A 234 -29.15 -14.48 -9.12
N MET A 235 -28.12 -14.50 -8.27
CA MET A 235 -28.11 -13.74 -7.02
C MET A 235 -28.21 -12.24 -7.29
N PRO A 236 -29.08 -11.51 -6.55
CA PRO A 236 -29.11 -10.06 -6.64
C PRO A 236 -27.81 -9.48 -6.10
N PHE A 237 -27.30 -8.42 -6.73
CA PHE A 237 -26.10 -7.72 -6.28
C PHE A 237 -26.22 -7.11 -4.86
N ARG A 238 -27.43 -7.04 -4.31
CA ARG A 238 -27.70 -6.50 -2.97
C ARG A 238 -27.96 -7.66 -2.02
N VAL A 239 -27.08 -7.80 -1.03
CA VAL A 239 -27.29 -8.72 0.09
C VAL A 239 -28.46 -8.20 0.93
N GLY A 240 -29.53 -8.98 1.04
CA GLY A 240 -30.60 -8.77 2.03
C GLY A 240 -31.83 -7.95 1.63
N GLU A 241 -31.92 -7.35 0.43
CA GLU A 241 -33.14 -6.59 0.07
C GLU A 241 -33.55 -6.71 -1.39
N GLY A 242 -34.63 -7.46 -1.63
CA GLY A 242 -35.49 -7.34 -2.81
C GLY A 242 -36.42 -6.12 -2.77
N ARG A 243 -36.04 -5.03 -2.09
CA ARG A 243 -36.86 -3.81 -2.04
C ARG A 243 -36.53 -2.90 -3.21
N SER A 244 -37.51 -2.74 -4.08
CA SER A 244 -37.47 -1.79 -5.19
C SER A 244 -37.36 -0.36 -4.64
N TRP A 245 -36.65 0.53 -5.35
CA TRP A 245 -36.47 1.95 -5.02
C TRP A 245 -37.76 2.65 -4.56
N LYS A 246 -38.91 2.26 -5.09
CA LYS A 246 -40.24 2.77 -4.71
C LYS A 246 -40.61 2.48 -3.24
N GLN A 247 -40.22 1.33 -2.69
CA GLN A 247 -40.47 0.95 -1.29
C GLN A 247 -39.51 1.64 -0.31
N ARG A 248 -38.39 2.20 -0.77
CA ARG A 248 -37.46 2.95 0.08
C ARG A 248 -37.96 4.37 0.38
N LYS A 249 -38.74 4.97 -0.53
CA LYS A 249 -39.25 6.34 -0.39
C LYS A 249 -40.43 6.46 0.59
N THR A 250 -41.14 5.37 0.86
CA THR A 250 -42.30 5.39 1.78
C THR A 250 -41.88 5.32 3.26
N VAL A 251 -40.69 4.80 3.57
CA VAL A 251 -40.20 4.65 4.96
C VAL A 251 -39.57 5.93 5.49
N THR A 252 -38.92 6.73 4.63
CA THR A 252 -38.30 8.01 5.02
C THR A 252 -39.29 9.16 5.26
N GLY A 253 -40.60 8.94 5.10
CA GLY A 253 -41.63 9.96 5.31
C GLY A 253 -42.35 9.90 6.67
N ARG A 254 -41.97 9.00 7.59
CA ARG A 254 -42.84 8.67 8.74
C ARG A 254 -42.15 8.55 10.10
N THR A 255 -40.95 9.09 10.29
CA THR A 255 -40.29 9.16 11.60
C THR A 255 -40.04 10.61 12.00
N GLY A 256 -40.99 11.14 12.75
CA GLY A 256 -40.93 12.44 13.40
C GLY A 256 -42.18 12.65 14.23
N GLU A 257 -42.31 11.91 15.35
CA GLU A 257 -43.03 12.30 16.58
C GLU A 257 -43.14 11.13 17.57
N GLY A 258 -42.75 11.39 18.84
CA GLY A 258 -43.44 10.89 20.03
C GLY A 258 -43.03 9.53 20.62
N ALA A 259 -42.42 9.58 21.81
CA ALA A 259 -42.18 8.45 22.71
C ALA A 259 -43.45 7.99 23.45
N GLN A 260 -43.58 6.69 23.78
CA GLN A 260 -43.77 6.15 25.15
C GLN A 260 -44.01 4.62 25.19
N ASP A 261 -43.51 4.06 26.29
CA ASP A 261 -43.58 2.71 26.89
C ASP A 261 -44.62 1.68 26.43
N THR A 262 -44.22 0.39 26.46
CA THR A 262 -44.78 -0.62 27.38
C THR A 262 -44.02 -1.97 27.33
N ARG A 263 -43.73 -2.51 28.51
CA ARG A 263 -43.27 -3.90 28.75
C ARG A 263 -44.46 -4.86 28.70
N SER A 264 -44.30 -6.03 28.07
CA SER A 264 -44.88 -7.31 28.54
C SER A 264 -44.27 -8.51 27.80
N ALA A 265 -44.15 -9.61 28.55
CA ALA A 265 -43.46 -10.86 28.23
C ALA A 265 -44.34 -11.89 27.49
N GLU A 266 -43.70 -12.85 26.82
CA GLU A 266 -43.98 -14.32 26.76
C GLU A 266 -43.14 -14.95 25.61
N THR A 267 -42.20 -15.88 25.81
CA THR A 267 -42.20 -17.34 26.18
C THR A 267 -42.17 -18.29 24.96
N ALA A 268 -41.20 -19.22 24.97
CA ALA A 268 -41.02 -20.47 24.18
C ALA A 268 -40.59 -20.33 22.69
N SER A 269 -39.72 -21.14 22.08
CA SER A 269 -38.92 -22.31 22.49
C SER A 269 -37.93 -22.68 21.35
N ALA A 270 -36.71 -23.07 21.73
CA ALA A 270 -35.74 -24.00 21.11
C ALA A 270 -35.67 -24.22 19.57
N SER A 271 -34.52 -23.93 18.95
CA SER A 271 -33.43 -24.90 18.64
C SER A 271 -32.47 -24.41 17.53
N GLY A 272 -31.15 -24.52 17.75
CA GLY A 272 -30.15 -24.70 16.67
C GLY A 272 -29.22 -23.51 16.32
N GLU A 273 -28.01 -23.55 16.89
CA GLU A 273 -26.72 -23.08 16.32
C GLU A 273 -26.53 -21.61 15.89
N VAL A 274 -25.92 -20.77 16.75
CA VAL A 274 -24.81 -19.85 16.37
C VAL A 274 -23.94 -19.54 17.61
N ALA A 275 -22.81 -20.25 17.79
CA ALA A 275 -21.83 -19.95 18.84
C ALA A 275 -20.48 -19.58 18.22
N ALA A 276 -20.31 -18.32 17.83
CA ALA A 276 -19.05 -17.84 17.25
C ALA A 276 -18.62 -16.40 17.65
N PRO A 277 -19.49 -15.44 18.04
CA PRO A 277 -19.00 -14.10 18.38
C PRO A 277 -18.81 -13.85 19.88
N GLN A 278 -19.43 -14.62 20.78
CA GLN A 278 -19.33 -14.40 22.24
C GLN A 278 -18.05 -14.99 22.85
N ARG A 279 -17.62 -16.18 22.39
CA ARG A 279 -16.34 -16.79 22.84
C ARG A 279 -15.12 -15.92 22.52
N ALA A 280 -15.16 -15.12 21.46
CA ALA A 280 -14.04 -14.25 21.10
C ALA A 280 -13.93 -13.04 22.06
N LEU A 281 -15.05 -12.54 22.58
CA LEU A 281 -15.09 -11.44 23.54
C LEU A 281 -14.67 -11.91 24.93
N ASP A 282 -15.15 -13.07 25.39
CA ASP A 282 -14.73 -13.64 26.69
C ASP A 282 -13.23 -13.96 26.73
N VAL A 283 -12.63 -14.39 25.61
CA VAL A 283 -11.20 -14.67 25.53
C VAL A 283 -10.36 -13.38 25.52
N LEU A 284 -10.89 -12.29 24.95
CA LEU A 284 -10.22 -10.98 24.96
C LEU A 284 -10.28 -10.33 26.34
N GLU A 285 -11.43 -10.39 27.04
CA GLU A 285 -11.55 -9.90 28.41
C GLU A 285 -10.65 -10.69 29.36
N GLN A 286 -10.60 -12.02 29.25
CA GLN A 286 -9.68 -12.85 30.05
C GLN A 286 -8.19 -12.58 29.79
N HIS A 287 -7.83 -12.16 28.58
CA HIS A 287 -6.46 -11.75 28.26
C HIS A 287 -6.13 -10.39 28.85
N GLN A 288 -7.06 -9.43 28.79
CA GLN A 288 -6.88 -8.10 29.39
C GLN A 288 -6.76 -8.18 30.91
N THR A 289 -7.60 -8.97 31.59
CA THR A 289 -7.50 -9.13 33.06
C THR A 289 -6.20 -9.81 33.48
N ARG A 290 -5.68 -10.76 32.69
CA ARG A 290 -4.38 -11.40 32.97
C ARG A 290 -3.19 -10.49 32.74
N GLU A 291 -3.27 -9.58 31.76
CA GLU A 291 -2.24 -8.57 31.53
C GLU A 291 -2.23 -7.52 32.65
N GLU A 292 -3.41 -7.12 33.16
CA GLU A 292 -3.53 -6.23 34.31
C GLU A 292 -3.01 -6.88 35.61
N GLU A 293 -3.35 -8.15 35.88
CA GLU A 293 -2.85 -8.88 37.06
C GLU A 293 -1.32 -9.07 37.03
N GLN A 294 -0.73 -9.33 35.85
CA GLN A 294 0.73 -9.43 35.71
C GLN A 294 1.42 -8.09 35.94
N GLN A 295 0.80 -7.00 35.52
CA GLN A 295 1.35 -5.66 35.68
C GLN A 295 1.31 -5.19 37.14
N ASP A 296 0.26 -5.55 37.87
CA ASP A 296 0.17 -5.30 39.31
C ASP A 296 1.19 -6.12 40.11
N GLU A 297 1.45 -7.38 39.73
CA GLU A 297 2.49 -8.23 40.34
C GLU A 297 3.91 -7.68 40.10
N GLU A 298 4.20 -7.20 38.89
CA GLU A 298 5.49 -6.57 38.55
C GLU A 298 5.71 -5.27 39.32
N ASP A 299 4.67 -4.44 39.48
CA ASP A 299 4.73 -3.19 40.25
C ASP A 299 4.91 -3.45 41.75
N GLU A 300 4.32 -4.52 42.30
CA GLU A 300 4.52 -4.93 43.69
C GLU A 300 5.96 -5.44 43.92
N GLN A 301 6.50 -6.22 42.99
CA GLN A 301 7.91 -6.67 43.04
C GLN A 301 8.89 -5.49 42.96
N LEU A 302 8.61 -4.49 42.11
CA LEU A 302 9.41 -3.25 42.03
C LEU A 302 9.37 -2.46 43.33
N ARG A 303 8.20 -2.36 43.98
CA ARG A 303 8.08 -1.68 45.29
C ARG A 303 8.88 -2.39 46.38
N LEU A 304 8.80 -3.72 46.45
CA LEU A 304 9.58 -4.54 47.39
C LEU A 304 11.09 -4.41 47.16
N ALA A 305 11.53 -4.40 45.90
CA ALA A 305 12.94 -4.22 45.54
C ALA A 305 13.47 -2.84 45.94
N VAL A 306 12.66 -1.78 45.77
CA VAL A 306 13.00 -0.42 46.20
C VAL A 306 13.08 -0.34 47.72
N GLN A 307 12.15 -0.96 48.46
CA GLN A 307 12.21 -0.99 49.92
C GLN A 307 13.45 -1.72 50.46
N LEU A 308 13.81 -2.85 49.86
CA LEU A 308 15.03 -3.61 50.22
C LEU A 308 16.31 -2.82 49.92
N SER A 309 16.35 -2.11 48.79
CA SER A 309 17.47 -1.24 48.40
C SER A 309 17.62 -0.05 49.37
N MET A 310 16.52 0.57 49.79
CA MET A 310 16.55 1.65 50.77
C MET A 310 16.92 1.17 52.18
N ALA A 311 16.54 -0.05 52.57
CA ALA A 311 16.93 -0.63 53.85
C ALA A 311 18.45 -0.92 53.90
N GLN A 312 19.06 -1.33 52.79
CA GLN A 312 20.51 -1.56 52.70
C GLN A 312 21.35 -0.28 52.76
N GLN A 313 20.76 0.89 52.45
CA GLN A 313 21.46 2.19 52.56
C GLN A 313 21.44 2.80 53.97
N VAL A 314 20.77 2.17 54.94
CA VAL A 314 20.66 2.67 56.33
C VAL A 314 21.59 1.90 57.28
N GLU A 315 22.21 0.81 56.83
CA GLU A 315 23.16 -0.01 57.62
C GLU A 315 24.66 0.22 57.29
N GLU A 316 25.00 1.24 56.49
CA GLU A 316 26.37 1.80 56.36
C GLU A 316 26.45 3.20 56.98
#